data_AF-A0A7G6A3H0-F1
#
_entry.id   AF-A0A7G6A3H0-F1
#
_cell.length_a   1.000
_cell.length_b   1.000
_cell.length_c   1.000
_cell.angle_alpha   90.00
_cell.angle_beta   90.00
_cell.angle_gamma   90.00
#
_symmetry.space_group_name_H-M   'P 1'
#
loop_
_entity.id
_entity.type
_entity.pdbx_description
1 polymer ?
#
loop_
_entity_poly.entity_id
_entity_poly.type
_entity_poly.pdbx_seq_one_letter_code
_entity_poly.pdbx_strand_id
1 'polypeptide(L)'
;MNPAQVQTMDAGALAQTAAGLDWQAFLAGAGIARGEAVNVAQPPAAAAIAGLQRELPLADWKLYFRLRTTDVAAPLLPTAFRDAHFAFRGKAPGGQSAPRAQQERAPDALTEALGDGLGALYMERHFPPAQKPG
;
A
#
# COMPACT_ATOMS: atom_id res chain seq x y z
N MET A 1 8.39 8.45 -15.48
CA MET A 1 8.66 7.01 -15.28
C MET A 1 9.91 6.67 -16.07
N ASN A 2 10.99 6.23 -15.42
CA ASN A 2 12.26 5.96 -16.10
C ASN A 2 12.20 4.56 -16.76
N PRO A 3 12.28 4.42 -18.09
CA PRO A 3 12.11 3.14 -18.78
C PRO A 3 13.21 2.12 -18.43
N ALA A 4 14.34 2.56 -17.86
CA ALA A 4 15.46 1.69 -17.47
C ALA A 4 15.22 0.85 -16.19
N GLN A 5 14.07 0.98 -15.52
CA GLN A 5 13.74 0.26 -14.28
C GLN A 5 12.53 -0.67 -14.38
N VAL A 6 11.95 -0.82 -15.56
CA VAL A 6 10.81 -1.73 -15.76
C VAL A 6 11.34 -3.15 -15.92
N GLN A 7 11.04 -4.00 -14.94
CA GLN A 7 11.42 -5.42 -14.93
C GLN A 7 10.16 -6.25 -14.96
N THR A 8 9.68 -6.51 -16.17
CA THR A 8 8.42 -7.22 -16.39
C THR A 8 8.64 -8.73 -16.29
N MET A 9 7.88 -9.40 -15.43
CA MET A 9 8.00 -10.84 -15.15
C MET A 9 6.62 -11.47 -15.08
N ASP A 10 6.42 -12.60 -15.76
CA ASP A 10 5.23 -13.42 -15.59
C ASP A 10 5.39 -14.40 -14.40
N ALA A 11 4.33 -15.17 -14.11
CA ALA A 11 4.36 -16.15 -13.03
C ALA A 11 5.49 -17.19 -13.18
N GLY A 12 5.84 -17.56 -14.43
CA GLY A 12 6.90 -18.54 -14.70
C GLY A 12 8.29 -17.98 -14.42
N ALA A 13 8.57 -16.75 -14.85
CA ALA A 13 9.81 -16.05 -14.57
C ALA A 13 9.99 -15.80 -13.06
N LEU A 14 8.90 -15.44 -12.37
CA LEU A 14 8.89 -15.29 -10.90
C LEU A 14 9.17 -16.61 -10.19
N ALA A 15 8.59 -17.73 -10.64
CA ALA A 15 8.86 -19.04 -10.05
C ALA A 15 10.33 -19.47 -10.18
N GLN A 16 11.03 -19.03 -11.23
CA GLN A 16 12.46 -19.32 -11.42
C GLN A 16 13.38 -18.42 -10.60
N THR A 17 13.03 -17.15 -10.45
CA THR A 17 13.91 -16.13 -9.84
C THR A 17 13.59 -15.84 -8.37
N ALA A 18 12.37 -16.16 -7.94
CA ALA A 18 11.84 -15.92 -6.61
C ALA A 18 11.07 -17.16 -6.12
N ALA A 19 11.75 -18.30 -6.02
CA ALA A 19 11.12 -19.57 -5.65
C ALA A 19 10.60 -19.55 -4.19
N GLY A 20 9.57 -20.35 -3.92
CA GLY A 20 9.01 -20.55 -2.57
C GLY A 20 7.58 -20.07 -2.39
N LEU A 21 7.04 -19.30 -3.34
CA LEU A 21 5.64 -18.88 -3.39
C LEU A 21 4.94 -19.47 -4.62
N ASP A 22 3.67 -19.84 -4.49
CA ASP A 22 2.81 -20.10 -5.64
C ASP A 22 2.43 -18.77 -6.30
N TRP A 23 3.29 -18.31 -7.22
CA TRP A 23 3.10 -17.05 -7.95
C TRP A 23 1.85 -17.04 -8.80
N GLN A 24 1.41 -18.21 -9.29
CA GLN A 24 0.19 -18.28 -10.08
C GLN A 24 -1.04 -18.04 -9.19
N ALA A 25 -1.10 -18.66 -8.02
CA ALA A 25 -2.15 -18.39 -7.04
C ALA A 25 -2.08 -16.96 -6.50
N PHE A 26 -0.89 -16.44 -6.24
CA PHE A 26 -0.69 -15.07 -5.75
C PHE A 26 -1.21 -14.02 -6.74
N LEU A 27 -0.80 -14.11 -8.01
CA LEU A 27 -1.24 -13.16 -9.05
C LEU A 27 -2.74 -13.29 -9.32
N ALA A 28 -3.29 -14.50 -9.33
CA ALA A 28 -4.73 -14.70 -9.44
C ALA A 28 -5.50 -14.07 -8.27
N GLY A 29 -5.01 -14.19 -7.04
CA GLY A 29 -5.58 -13.54 -5.86
C GLY A 29 -5.48 -12.00 -5.90
N ALA A 30 -4.52 -11.46 -6.64
CA ALA A 30 -4.38 -10.04 -6.92
C ALA A 30 -5.25 -9.56 -8.11
N GLY A 31 -6.00 -10.45 -8.75
CA GLY A 31 -6.86 -10.12 -9.90
C GLY A 31 -6.14 -10.03 -11.24
N ILE A 32 -4.90 -10.53 -11.32
CA ILE A 32 -4.07 -10.48 -12.52
C ILE A 32 -4.33 -11.73 -13.37
N ALA A 33 -4.50 -11.54 -14.68
CA ALA A 33 -4.86 -12.64 -15.57
C ALA A 33 -3.71 -13.64 -15.73
N ARG A 34 -4.06 -14.90 -15.98
CA ARG A 34 -3.05 -15.94 -16.22
C ARG A 34 -2.22 -15.58 -17.47
N GLY A 35 -0.89 -15.58 -17.32
CA GLY A 35 0.04 -15.26 -18.41
C GLY A 35 0.29 -13.77 -18.59
N GLU A 36 -0.37 -12.92 -17.81
CA GLU A 36 -0.03 -11.50 -17.74
C GLU A 36 1.27 -11.32 -16.94
N ALA A 37 2.09 -10.38 -17.39
CA ALA A 37 3.36 -10.07 -16.75
C ALA A 37 3.25 -8.79 -15.93
N VAL A 38 3.91 -8.77 -14.78
CA VAL A 38 3.90 -7.65 -13.85
C VAL A 38 5.24 -6.96 -13.82
N ASN A 39 5.24 -5.65 -13.62
CA ASN A 39 6.48 -4.92 -13.35
C ASN A 39 6.93 -5.15 -11.89
N VAL A 40 8.10 -5.73 -11.71
CA VAL A 40 8.69 -6.01 -10.39
C VAL A 40 9.70 -4.90 -10.06
N ALA A 41 9.29 -3.97 -9.20
CA ALA A 41 10.12 -2.82 -8.83
C ALA A 41 11.46 -3.20 -8.16
N GLN A 42 11.47 -4.29 -7.37
CA GLN A 42 12.63 -4.76 -6.63
C GLN A 42 12.71 -6.30 -6.62
N PRO A 43 13.28 -6.93 -7.67
CA PRO A 43 13.35 -8.39 -7.76
C PRO A 43 14.05 -9.08 -6.57
N PRO A 44 15.16 -8.55 -6.01
CA PRO A 44 15.78 -9.18 -4.84
C PRO A 44 14.84 -9.25 -3.62
N ALA A 45 13.99 -8.24 -3.44
CA ALA A 45 13.00 -8.23 -2.35
C ALA A 45 11.90 -9.29 -2.59
N ALA A 46 11.44 -9.44 -3.84
CA ALA A 46 10.48 -10.47 -4.20
C ALA A 46 11.03 -11.88 -3.93
N ALA A 47 12.29 -12.13 -4.29
CA ALA A 47 12.98 -13.39 -4.00
C ALA A 47 13.10 -13.67 -2.50
N ALA A 48 13.50 -12.68 -1.70
CA ALA A 48 13.60 -12.82 -0.26
C ALA A 48 12.24 -13.15 0.39
N ILE A 49 11.18 -12.43 0.00
CA ILE A 49 9.82 -12.64 0.52
C ILE A 49 9.30 -14.03 0.14
N ALA A 50 9.52 -14.48 -1.09
CA ALA A 50 9.13 -15.83 -1.53
C ALA A 50 9.89 -16.93 -0.77
N GLY A 51 11.17 -16.70 -0.43
CA GLY A 51 11.95 -17.61 0.41
C GLY A 51 11.35 -17.77 1.81
N LEU A 52 10.95 -16.66 2.44
CA LEU A 52 10.36 -16.66 3.79
C LEU A 52 9.08 -17.50 3.89
N GLN A 53 8.37 -17.71 2.78
CA GLN A 53 7.17 -18.55 2.74
C GLN A 53 7.45 -20.01 3.10
N ARG A 54 8.67 -20.50 2.85
CA ARG A 54 9.11 -21.85 3.21
C ARG A 54 9.66 -21.93 4.63
N GLU A 55 10.18 -20.83 5.15
CA GLU A 55 10.86 -20.77 6.45
C GLU A 55 9.89 -20.51 7.60
N LEU A 56 8.90 -19.64 7.38
CA LEU A 56 7.97 -19.20 8.42
C LEU A 56 6.68 -20.03 8.42
N PRO A 57 6.20 -20.45 9.60
CA PRO A 57 4.89 -21.08 9.75
C PRO A 57 3.75 -20.20 9.20
N LEU A 58 2.71 -20.83 8.65
CA LEU A 58 1.50 -20.12 8.20
C LEU A 58 0.86 -19.27 9.32
N ALA A 59 1.00 -19.69 10.58
CA ALA A 59 0.50 -18.95 11.74
C ALA A 59 1.13 -17.54 11.84
N ASP A 60 2.43 -17.43 11.55
CA ASP A 60 3.16 -16.16 11.64
C ASP A 60 2.74 -15.20 10.53
N TRP A 61 2.55 -15.72 9.31
CA TRP A 61 1.98 -14.94 8.20
C TRP A 61 0.57 -14.43 8.53
N LYS A 62 -0.31 -15.30 9.06
CA LYS A 62 -1.66 -14.89 9.48
C LYS A 62 -1.62 -13.82 10.57
N LEU A 63 -0.72 -13.96 11.54
CA LEU A 63 -0.54 -12.98 12.60
C LEU A 63 -0.05 -11.63 12.03
N TYR A 64 0.97 -11.67 11.17
CA TYR A 64 1.49 -10.49 10.50
C TYR A 64 0.42 -9.75 9.69
N PHE A 65 -0.32 -10.45 8.83
CA PHE A 65 -1.36 -9.82 8.02
C PHE A 65 -2.50 -9.26 8.88
N ARG A 66 -2.94 -9.97 9.93
CA ARG A 66 -3.92 -9.42 10.88
C ARG A 66 -3.42 -8.13 11.52
N LEU A 67 -2.19 -8.13 12.03
CA LEU A 67 -1.59 -6.94 12.63
C LEU A 67 -1.52 -5.79 11.62
N ARG A 68 -1.05 -6.04 10.40
CA ARG A 68 -0.93 -5.00 9.36
C ARG A 68 -2.29 -4.44 8.96
N THR A 69 -3.28 -5.29 8.73
CA THR A 69 -4.64 -4.84 8.37
C THR A 69 -5.29 -4.08 9.52
N THR A 70 -5.14 -4.55 10.76
CA THR A 70 -5.65 -3.83 11.95
C THR A 70 -4.94 -2.49 12.14
N ASP A 71 -3.62 -2.42 11.94
CA ASP A 71 -2.84 -1.18 12.08
C ASP A 71 -3.25 -0.13 11.04
N VAL A 72 -3.48 -0.54 9.78
CA VAL A 72 -4.00 0.36 8.73
C VAL A 72 -5.42 0.83 9.06
N ALA A 73 -6.27 -0.05 9.57
CA ALA A 73 -7.64 0.31 9.94
C ALA A 73 -7.75 1.05 11.28
N ALA A 74 -6.70 1.04 12.12
CA ALA A 74 -6.74 1.52 13.50
C ALA A 74 -7.29 2.95 13.68
N PRO A 75 -7.03 3.92 12.77
CA PRO A 75 -7.63 5.26 12.87
C PRO A 75 -9.17 5.28 12.81
N LEU A 76 -9.78 4.23 12.24
CA LEU A 76 -11.24 4.07 12.06
C LEU A 76 -11.88 3.14 13.11
N LEU A 77 -11.06 2.50 13.95
CA LEU A 77 -11.51 1.56 14.99
C LEU A 77 -11.77 2.29 16.33
N PRO A 78 -12.35 1.60 17.33
CA PRO A 78 -12.57 2.18 18.66
C PRO A 78 -11.32 2.79 19.29
N THR A 79 -11.53 3.73 20.20
CA THR A 79 -10.49 4.58 20.82
C THR A 79 -9.23 3.84 21.22
N ALA A 80 -9.34 2.66 21.85
CA ALA A 80 -8.18 1.87 22.27
C ALA A 80 -7.21 1.52 21.11
N PHE A 81 -7.73 1.16 19.94
CA PHE A 81 -6.91 0.86 18.76
C PHE A 81 -6.25 2.11 18.19
N ARG A 82 -7.01 3.20 18.10
CA ARG A 82 -6.52 4.48 17.63
C ARG A 82 -5.39 5.03 18.52
N ASP A 83 -5.54 4.91 19.83
CA ASP A 83 -4.57 5.40 20.80
C ASP A 83 -3.27 4.57 20.75
N ALA A 84 -3.38 3.24 20.64
CA ALA A 84 -2.24 2.36 20.44
C ALA A 84 -1.50 2.66 19.12
N HIS A 85 -2.24 2.86 18.03
CA HIS A 85 -1.68 3.25 16.74
C HIS A 85 -0.96 4.60 16.81
N PHE A 86 -1.57 5.60 17.45
CA PHE A 86 -0.94 6.91 17.63
C PHE A 86 0.33 6.84 18.49
N ALA A 87 0.34 6.03 19.55
CA ALA A 87 1.53 5.82 20.38
C ALA A 87 2.72 5.29 19.55
N PHE A 88 2.46 4.34 18.63
CA PHE A 88 3.49 3.71 17.82
C PHE A 88 3.87 4.49 16.56
N ARG A 89 2.91 5.07 15.83
CA ARG A 89 3.12 5.74 14.54
C ARG A 89 3.27 7.26 14.64
N GLY A 90 2.67 7.89 15.64
CA GLY A 90 2.68 9.34 15.83
C GLY A 90 3.70 9.82 16.85
N LYS A 91 3.65 9.25 18.07
CA LYS A 91 4.53 9.64 19.18
C LYS A 91 5.96 9.17 19.00
N ALA A 92 6.17 7.87 18.78
CA ALA A 92 7.51 7.30 18.72
C ALA A 92 8.36 7.81 17.54
N PRO A 93 7.83 7.98 16.31
CA PRO A 93 8.61 8.47 15.18
C PRO A 93 8.54 10.00 14.99
N GLY A 94 7.48 10.66 15.46
CA GLY A 94 7.16 12.05 15.11
C GLY A 94 7.09 13.04 16.27
N GLY A 95 7.25 12.61 17.53
CA GLY A 95 7.28 13.50 18.70
C GLY A 95 5.97 14.23 19.00
N GLN A 96 4.85 13.85 18.37
CA GLN A 96 3.58 14.54 18.52
C GLN A 96 2.97 14.30 19.92
N SER A 97 2.65 15.38 20.64
CA SER A 97 2.08 15.31 21.99
C SER A 97 0.63 14.80 22.01
N ALA A 98 -0.15 15.10 20.96
CA ALA A 98 -1.55 14.69 20.80
C ALA A 98 -1.90 14.35 19.34
N PRO A 99 -2.86 13.43 19.11
CA PRO A 99 -3.34 13.14 17.75
C PRO A 99 -4.11 14.33 17.18
N ARG A 100 -4.01 14.56 15.87
CA ARG A 100 -4.83 15.55 15.15
C ARG A 100 -6.32 15.33 15.40
N ALA A 101 -7.08 16.42 15.50
CA ALA A 101 -8.52 16.34 15.69
C ALA A 101 -9.18 15.58 14.52
N GLN A 102 -10.31 14.93 14.76
CA GLN A 102 -10.96 14.13 13.71
C GLN A 102 -11.35 14.97 12.48
N GLN A 103 -11.77 16.22 12.70
CA GLN A 103 -12.11 17.17 11.63
C GLN A 103 -10.89 17.54 10.76
N GLU A 104 -9.69 17.52 11.32
CA GLU A 104 -8.43 17.78 10.59
C GLU A 104 -7.96 16.55 9.81
N ARG A 105 -8.39 15.34 10.20
CA ARG A 105 -8.02 14.07 9.55
C ARG A 105 -8.99 13.64 8.44
N ALA A 106 -10.26 14.07 8.52
CA ALA A 106 -11.27 13.71 7.54
C ALA A 106 -10.92 14.10 6.08
N PRO A 107 -10.30 15.26 5.81
CA PRO A 107 -9.86 15.63 4.46
C PRO A 107 -8.77 14.72 3.89
N ASP A 108 -7.86 14.22 4.73
CA ASP A 108 -6.78 13.32 4.28
C ASP A 108 -7.37 11.98 3.80
N ALA A 109 -8.33 11.43 4.54
CA ALA A 109 -9.02 10.19 4.14
C ALA A 109 -9.84 10.37 2.84
N LEU A 110 -10.46 11.54 2.66
CA LEU A 110 -11.14 11.90 1.41
C LEU A 110 -10.16 12.04 0.25
N THR A 111 -8.99 12.63 0.49
CA THR A 111 -7.93 12.77 -0.51
C THR A 111 -7.33 11.42 -0.90
N GLU A 112 -7.10 10.50 0.04
CA GLU A 112 -6.67 9.14 -0.29
C GLU A 112 -7.72 8.37 -1.10
N ALA A 113 -9.01 8.54 -0.76
CA ALA A 113 -10.10 7.81 -1.43
C ALA A 113 -10.49 8.40 -2.79
N LEU A 114 -10.37 9.72 -2.97
CA LEU A 114 -10.94 10.47 -4.09
C LEU A 114 -9.97 11.50 -4.70
N GLY A 115 -8.67 11.42 -4.41
CA GLY A 115 -7.68 12.47 -4.70
C GLY A 115 -7.72 13.04 -6.12
N ASP A 116 -7.77 12.17 -7.13
CA ASP A 116 -7.84 12.60 -8.53
C ASP A 116 -9.16 13.30 -8.86
N GLY A 117 -10.28 12.80 -8.32
CA GLY A 117 -11.61 13.40 -8.50
C GLY A 117 -11.77 14.74 -7.77
N LEU A 118 -11.23 14.86 -6.56
CA LEU A 118 -11.23 16.10 -5.79
C LEU A 118 -10.30 17.16 -6.42
N GLY A 119 -9.15 16.74 -6.95
CA GLY A 119 -8.23 17.62 -7.67
C GLY A 119 -8.85 18.21 -8.94
N ALA A 120 -9.60 17.41 -9.70
CA ALA A 120 -10.31 17.86 -10.89
C ALA A 120 -11.39 18.92 -10.57
N LEU A 121 -12.22 18.66 -9.55
CA LEU A 121 -13.24 19.61 -9.08
C LEU A 121 -12.63 20.91 -8.53
N TYR A 122 -11.50 20.82 -7.82
CA TYR A 122 -10.79 22.00 -7.32
C TYR A 122 -10.25 22.87 -8.46
N MET A 123 -9.67 22.26 -9.49
CA MET A 123 -9.22 22.98 -10.69
C MET A 123 -10.37 23.65 -11.44
N GLU A 124 -11.49 22.97 -11.61
CA GLU A 124 -12.67 23.53 -12.29
C GLU A 124 -13.22 24.77 -11.57
N ARG A 125 -13.24 24.73 -10.23
CA ARG A 125 -13.83 25.79 -9.40
C ARG A 125 -12.90 26.96 -9.13
N HIS A 126 -11.59 26.71 -9.00
CA HIS A 126 -10.62 27.71 -8.56
C HIS A 126 -9.61 28.14 -9.64
N PHE A 127 -9.53 27.42 -10.76
CA PHE A 127 -8.69 27.78 -11.92
C PHE A 127 -9.52 27.79 -13.23
N PRO A 128 -10.52 28.69 -13.35
CA PRO A 128 -11.23 28.89 -14.61
C PRO A 128 -10.23 29.26 -15.72
N PRO A 129 -10.56 28.97 -17.00
CA PRO A 129 -9.61 28.97 -18.13
C PRO A 129 -8.82 30.27 -18.36
N ALA A 130 -9.21 31.39 -17.74
CA ALA A 130 -8.47 32.65 -17.76
C ALA A 130 -7.15 32.63 -16.96
N GLN A 131 -6.85 31.57 -16.20
CA GLN A 131 -5.63 31.47 -15.37
C GLN A 131 -4.81 30.20 -15.61
N LYS A 132 -5.10 29.40 -16.64
CA LYS A 132 -4.24 28.28 -17.03
C LYS A 132 -2.99 28.84 -17.73
N PRO A 133 -1.76 28.65 -17.21
CA PRO A 133 -0.56 28.96 -17.99
C PRO A 133 -0.52 28.02 -19.20
N GLY A 134 -0.30 28.60 -20.39
CA GLY A 134 -0.10 27.86 -21.63
C GLY A 134 1.21 27.10 -21.66
#